data_AF-A0A1Y1WWH4-F1
#
_entry.id   AF-A0A1Y1WWH4-F1
#
_cell.length_a   1.000
_cell.length_b   1.000
_cell.length_c   1.000
_cell.angle_alpha   90.00
_cell.angle_beta   90.00
_cell.angle_gamma   90.00
#
_symmetry.space_group_name_H-M   'P 1'
#
loop_
_entity.id
_entity.type
_entity.pdbx_description
1 polymer ?
#
loop_
_entity_poly.entity_id
_entity_poly.type
_entity_poly.pdbx_seq_one_letter_code
_entity_poly.pdbx_strand_id
1 'polypeptide(L)'
;MDADALYIRNPEELYEDEGYIKAGTLFFHDRTVYPGSNPGSKWLKSWMNPLPETKKLRFYNELSYHEMESSTVLIHKTKNLLGLLAVCKLNEEKYRNDVLYKMTYGDKETFWIGFDMARQHYYMHPTPCVFVGKMHVYSEGTLKNKLCGLNGHIVNGKLMYWNGNLVYLKDEKVKSLLFFNSYYITNV
;
A
#
# COMPACT_ATOMS: atom_id res chain seq x y z
N MET A 1 -5.59 -9.20 -6.67
CA MET A 1 -5.94 -9.48 -5.26
C MET A 1 -5.02 -10.58 -4.81
N ASP A 2 -4.34 -10.37 -3.70
CA ASP A 2 -3.55 -11.42 -3.08
C ASP A 2 -4.47 -12.53 -2.56
N ALA A 3 -3.94 -13.75 -2.49
CA ALA A 3 -4.68 -14.91 -2.00
C ALA A 3 -5.07 -14.79 -0.51
N ASP A 4 -4.37 -13.95 0.25
CA ASP A 4 -4.59 -13.68 1.67
C ASP A 4 -5.30 -12.33 1.91
N ALA A 5 -5.83 -11.67 0.88
CA ALA A 5 -6.68 -10.49 1.05
C ALA A 5 -8.12 -10.91 1.43
N LEU A 6 -8.58 -10.48 2.61
CA LEU A 6 -9.91 -10.82 3.12
C LEU A 6 -10.84 -9.62 3.06
N TYR A 7 -11.92 -9.78 2.29
CA TYR A 7 -12.98 -8.79 2.13
C TYR A 7 -14.14 -9.06 3.08
N ILE A 8 -14.58 -8.01 3.78
CA ILE A 8 -15.80 -8.04 4.61
C ILE A 8 -16.98 -7.30 3.96
N ARG A 9 -16.76 -6.77 2.75
CA ARG A 9 -17.74 -6.08 1.91
C ARG A 9 -17.62 -6.60 0.48
N ASN A 10 -18.61 -6.30 -0.37
CA ASN A 10 -18.54 -6.69 -1.77
C ASN A 10 -17.39 -5.90 -2.45
N PRO A 11 -16.37 -6.55 -3.04
CA PRO A 11 -15.30 -5.87 -3.76
C PRO A 11 -15.79 -5.00 -4.92
N GLU A 12 -16.99 -5.25 -5.46
CA GLU A 12 -17.59 -4.44 -6.52
C GLU A 12 -17.83 -2.98 -6.09
N GLU A 13 -17.96 -2.71 -4.78
CA GLU A 13 -18.06 -1.34 -4.24
C GLU A 13 -16.83 -0.48 -4.60
N LEU A 14 -15.68 -1.09 -4.91
CA LEU A 14 -14.47 -0.38 -5.33
C LEU A 14 -14.61 0.27 -6.71
N TYR A 15 -15.50 -0.23 -7.57
CA TYR A 15 -15.71 0.33 -8.91
C TYR A 15 -16.51 1.64 -8.88
N GLU A 16 -17.14 1.95 -7.74
CA GLU A 16 -17.91 3.18 -7.52
C GLU A 16 -17.01 4.34 -7.04
N ASP A 17 -15.74 4.09 -6.73
CA ASP A 17 -14.80 5.12 -6.29
C ASP A 17 -14.58 6.18 -7.38
N GLU A 18 -14.73 7.46 -7.03
CA GLU A 18 -14.60 8.57 -7.99
C GLU A 18 -13.20 8.65 -8.62
N GLY A 19 -12.17 8.32 -7.84
CA GLY A 19 -10.80 8.25 -8.31
C GLY A 19 -10.58 7.12 -9.30
N TYR A 20 -11.17 5.94 -9.03
CA TYR A 20 -11.21 4.84 -10.01
C TYR A 20 -11.94 5.25 -11.29
N ILE A 21 -13.12 5.83 -11.20
CA ILE A 21 -13.89 6.24 -12.40
C ILE A 21 -13.06 7.23 -13.23
N LYS A 22 -12.42 8.22 -12.57
CA LYS A 22 -11.64 9.27 -13.23
C LYS A 22 -10.32 8.78 -13.81
N ALA A 23 -9.50 8.05 -13.04
CA ALA A 23 -8.16 7.62 -13.46
C ALA A 23 -8.15 6.23 -14.11
N GLY A 24 -9.14 5.39 -13.82
CA GLY A 24 -9.14 3.96 -14.15
C GLY A 24 -8.20 3.14 -13.29
N THR A 25 -7.77 3.66 -12.14
CA THR A 25 -6.93 2.95 -11.17
C THR A 25 -7.40 3.26 -9.76
N LEU A 26 -7.27 2.31 -8.84
CA LEU A 26 -7.42 2.54 -7.42
C LEU A 26 -6.32 1.75 -6.69
N PHE A 27 -5.36 2.49 -6.15
CA PHE A 27 -4.25 1.97 -5.36
C PHE A 27 -4.39 2.41 -3.91
N PHE A 28 -3.80 1.64 -3.00
CA PHE A 28 -3.91 1.88 -1.57
C PHE A 28 -2.56 2.15 -0.93
N HIS A 29 -2.60 2.97 0.12
CA HIS A 29 -1.42 3.32 0.89
C HIS A 29 -1.01 2.21 1.87
N ASP A 30 0.28 1.93 1.94
CA ASP A 30 0.88 1.17 3.04
C ASP A 30 1.04 2.06 4.28
N ARG A 31 1.47 1.45 5.39
CA ARG A 31 1.83 2.09 6.65
C ARG A 31 2.81 3.22 6.41
N THR A 32 2.62 4.30 7.16
CA THR A 32 3.60 5.38 7.24
C THR A 32 4.62 5.03 8.32
N VAL A 33 5.76 4.48 7.91
CA VAL A 33 6.81 4.01 8.81
C VAL A 33 8.19 4.38 8.28
N TYR A 34 9.15 4.53 9.19
CA TYR A 34 10.55 4.81 8.90
C TYR A 34 10.76 6.03 7.98
N PRO A 35 10.33 7.24 8.42
CA PRO A 35 10.59 8.46 7.67
C PRO A 35 12.09 8.72 7.56
N GLY A 36 12.47 9.45 6.52
CA GLY A 36 13.85 9.79 6.20
C GLY A 36 14.29 9.24 4.84
N SER A 37 15.44 9.77 4.39
CA SER A 37 16.02 9.39 3.11
C SER A 37 16.48 7.93 3.11
N ASN A 38 16.15 7.19 2.05
CA ASN A 38 16.51 5.78 1.88
C ASN A 38 17.12 5.52 0.49
N PRO A 39 17.73 4.35 0.24
CA PRO A 39 18.33 4.05 -1.06
C PRO A 39 17.35 4.20 -2.22
N GLY A 40 16.09 3.78 -2.05
CA GLY A 40 15.05 3.89 -3.06
C GLY A 40 14.62 5.33 -3.34
N SER A 41 14.43 6.16 -2.32
CA SER A 41 14.06 7.57 -2.50
C SER A 41 15.17 8.35 -3.21
N LYS A 42 16.43 8.11 -2.85
CA LYS A 42 17.61 8.69 -3.52
C LYS A 42 17.72 8.21 -4.97
N TRP A 43 17.53 6.91 -5.19
CA TRP A 43 17.54 6.32 -6.53
C TRP A 43 16.48 6.94 -7.41
N LEU A 44 15.23 7.01 -6.97
CA LEU A 44 14.16 7.63 -7.77
C LEU A 44 14.46 9.09 -8.09
N LYS A 45 14.89 9.88 -7.10
CA LYS A 45 15.22 11.29 -7.29
C LYS A 45 16.39 11.52 -8.25
N SER A 46 17.24 10.52 -8.49
CA SER A 46 18.40 10.68 -9.39
C SER A 46 18.03 10.65 -10.87
N TRP A 47 16.82 10.19 -11.24
CA TRP A 47 16.45 10.02 -12.64
C TRP A 47 14.97 10.32 -12.95
N MET A 48 14.07 10.23 -11.97
CA MET A 48 12.64 10.40 -12.20
C MET A 48 12.27 11.90 -12.28
N ASN A 49 11.51 12.27 -13.31
CA ASN A 49 10.78 13.55 -13.36
C ASN A 49 9.29 13.29 -13.04
N PRO A 50 8.90 13.29 -11.76
CA PRO A 50 7.63 12.72 -11.33
C PRO A 50 6.39 13.48 -11.82
N LEU A 51 5.32 12.73 -12.08
CA LEU A 51 3.95 13.24 -12.25
C LEU A 51 3.46 13.97 -10.97
N PRO A 52 2.43 14.83 -11.08
CA PRO A 52 1.89 15.56 -9.93
C PRO A 52 1.47 14.68 -8.75
N GLU A 53 0.92 13.50 -9.01
CA GLU A 53 0.55 12.51 -8.00
C GLU A 53 1.80 11.88 -7.34
N THR A 54 2.82 11.51 -8.12
CA THR A 54 4.08 10.94 -7.63
C THR A 54 4.84 11.95 -6.75
N LYS A 55 4.82 13.23 -7.14
CA LYS A 55 5.40 14.32 -6.32
C LYS A 55 4.76 14.44 -4.94
N LYS A 56 3.53 13.96 -4.74
CA LYS A 56 2.81 14.03 -3.47
C LYS A 56 2.97 12.78 -2.60
N LEU A 57 3.57 11.71 -3.12
CA LEU A 57 3.73 10.45 -2.40
C LEU A 57 4.63 10.63 -1.17
N ARG A 58 4.32 9.87 -0.11
CA ARG A 58 5.12 9.87 1.12
C ARG A 58 6.53 9.34 0.86
N PHE A 59 6.68 8.31 0.03
CA PHE A 59 7.96 7.73 -0.36
C PHE A 59 8.86 8.75 -1.05
N TYR A 60 8.32 9.47 -2.04
CA TYR A 60 9.08 10.48 -2.77
C TYR A 60 9.51 11.64 -1.87
N ASN A 61 8.64 12.04 -0.94
CA ASN A 61 8.91 13.08 0.06
C ASN A 61 9.61 12.58 1.33
N GLU A 62 10.05 11.32 1.36
CA GLU A 62 10.79 10.73 2.48
C GLU A 62 10.01 10.74 3.81
N LEU A 63 8.68 10.78 3.74
CA LEU A 63 7.76 10.68 4.88
C LEU A 63 7.47 9.22 5.27
N SER A 64 7.74 8.26 4.38
CA SER A 64 7.60 6.83 4.61
C SER A 64 8.60 6.05 3.78
N TYR A 65 9.04 4.90 4.27
CA TYR A 65 9.86 3.95 3.51
C TYR A 65 9.02 3.09 2.54
N HIS A 66 7.71 3.03 2.74
CA HIS A 66 6.76 2.32 1.86
C HIS A 66 5.63 3.25 1.44
N GLU A 67 5.24 3.21 0.17
CA GLU A 67 4.10 3.99 -0.33
C GLU A 67 2.84 3.16 -0.45
N MET A 68 2.94 2.04 -1.16
CA MET A 68 1.81 1.31 -1.69
C MET A 68 1.66 -0.06 -1.03
N GLU A 69 0.43 -0.39 -0.67
CA GLU A 69 -0.01 -1.72 -0.26
C GLU A 69 -0.75 -2.35 -1.45
N SER A 70 -0.22 -3.46 -1.98
CA SER A 70 -0.63 -4.02 -3.28
C SER A 70 -1.53 -5.24 -3.18
N SER A 71 -1.94 -5.64 -1.99
CA SER A 71 -2.84 -6.77 -1.77
C SER A 71 -4.16 -6.69 -2.56
N THR A 72 -4.62 -5.48 -2.89
CA THR A 72 -5.58 -5.25 -3.97
C THR A 72 -5.10 -4.12 -4.85
N VAL A 73 -5.18 -4.35 -6.16
CA VAL A 73 -5.04 -3.31 -7.18
C VAL A 73 -6.24 -3.38 -8.11
N LEU A 74 -6.87 -2.25 -8.38
CA LEU A 74 -7.96 -2.16 -9.34
C LEU A 74 -7.49 -1.30 -10.51
N ILE A 75 -7.49 -1.89 -11.72
CA ILE A 75 -6.96 -1.26 -12.93
C ILE A 75 -7.90 -1.52 -14.10
N HIS A 76 -8.39 -0.45 -14.73
CA HIS A 76 -9.10 -0.48 -15.99
C HIS A 76 -8.12 -0.72 -17.14
N LYS A 77 -7.94 -1.98 -17.52
CA LYS A 77 -6.85 -2.44 -18.42
C LYS A 77 -6.71 -1.65 -19.72
N THR A 78 -7.81 -1.38 -20.43
CA THR A 78 -7.74 -0.68 -21.73
C THR A 78 -7.43 0.82 -21.60
N LYS A 79 -7.81 1.45 -20.50
CA LYS A 79 -7.56 2.87 -20.21
C LYS A 79 -6.13 3.09 -19.72
N ASN A 80 -5.54 2.08 -19.07
CA ASN A 80 -4.27 2.15 -18.37
C ASN A 80 -3.24 1.14 -18.90
N LEU A 81 -3.33 0.77 -20.17
CA LEU A 81 -2.51 -0.28 -20.78
C LEU A 81 -1.01 0.04 -20.68
N LEU A 82 -0.61 1.29 -20.95
CA LEU A 82 0.81 1.67 -20.93
C LEU A 82 1.41 1.59 -19.52
N GLY A 83 0.69 2.09 -18.51
CA GLY A 83 1.07 1.95 -17.11
C GLY A 83 1.20 0.48 -16.73
N LEU A 84 0.21 -0.34 -17.06
CA LEU A 84 0.22 -1.78 -16.76
C LEU A 84 1.39 -2.51 -17.43
N LEU A 85 1.69 -2.24 -18.70
CA LEU A 85 2.82 -2.85 -19.40
C LEU A 85 4.16 -2.43 -18.79
N ALA A 86 4.29 -1.18 -18.33
CA ALA A 86 5.48 -0.72 -17.62
C ALA A 86 5.63 -1.43 -16.27
N VAL A 87 4.54 -1.66 -15.52
CA VAL A 87 4.57 -2.49 -14.30
C VAL A 87 5.06 -3.90 -14.62
N CYS A 88 4.55 -4.53 -15.69
CA CYS A 88 5.02 -5.85 -16.12
C CYS A 88 6.52 -5.82 -16.46
N LYS A 89 6.99 -4.78 -17.14
CA LYS A 89 8.40 -4.63 -17.50
C LYS A 89 9.31 -4.54 -16.28
N LEU A 90 8.91 -3.78 -15.26
CA LEU A 90 9.66 -3.66 -14.00
C LEU A 90 9.72 -4.97 -13.20
N ASN A 91 8.73 -5.86 -13.41
CA ASN A 91 8.63 -7.14 -12.74
C ASN A 91 9.22 -8.33 -13.52
N GLU A 92 9.79 -8.09 -14.71
CA GLU A 92 10.63 -9.09 -15.37
C GLU A 92 11.82 -9.46 -14.46
N GLU A 93 12.16 -10.74 -14.40
CA GLU A 93 13.10 -11.31 -13.44
C GLU A 93 14.40 -10.52 -13.29
N LYS A 94 15.01 -10.14 -14.41
CA LYS A 94 16.27 -9.39 -14.44
C LYS A 94 16.13 -8.03 -13.73
N TYR A 95 15.16 -7.21 -14.13
CA TYR A 95 14.99 -5.87 -13.54
C TYR A 95 14.53 -5.95 -12.09
N ARG A 96 13.62 -6.89 -11.81
CA ARG A 96 13.08 -7.13 -10.48
C ARG A 96 14.20 -7.45 -9.48
N ASN A 97 15.05 -8.42 -9.81
CA ASN A 97 16.10 -8.90 -8.91
C ASN A 97 17.32 -7.96 -8.88
N ASP A 98 17.73 -7.42 -10.03
CA ASP A 98 18.97 -6.66 -10.13
C ASP A 98 18.82 -5.20 -9.71
N VAL A 99 17.60 -4.65 -9.79
CA VAL A 99 17.32 -3.22 -9.54
C VAL A 99 16.23 -3.05 -8.50
N LEU A 100 14.98 -3.45 -8.81
CA LEU A 100 13.82 -3.04 -8.02
C LEU A 100 13.92 -3.54 -6.58
N TYR A 101 14.17 -4.83 -6.37
CA TYR A 101 14.23 -5.40 -5.02
C TYR A 101 15.44 -4.93 -4.19
N LYS A 102 16.42 -4.26 -4.82
CA LYS A 102 17.52 -3.59 -4.12
C LYS A 102 17.17 -2.17 -3.67
N MET A 103 16.17 -1.56 -4.32
CA MET A 103 15.78 -0.16 -4.11
C MET A 103 14.43 -0.03 -3.37
N THR A 104 13.54 -1.00 -3.54
CA THR A 104 12.18 -1.04 -2.98
C THR A 104 11.98 -2.33 -2.20
N TYR A 105 10.95 -2.35 -1.36
CA TYR A 105 10.58 -3.55 -0.63
C TYR A 105 9.57 -4.37 -1.42
N GLY A 106 10.10 -5.30 -2.23
CA GLY A 106 9.29 -6.15 -3.10
C GLY A 106 8.74 -5.40 -4.31
N ASP A 107 7.66 -5.94 -4.85
CA ASP A 107 7.01 -5.54 -6.10
C ASP A 107 5.94 -4.45 -5.92
N LYS A 108 5.46 -4.21 -4.70
CA LYS A 108 4.37 -3.26 -4.43
C LYS A 108 4.60 -1.84 -4.97
N GLU A 109 5.83 -1.33 -4.93
CA GLU A 109 6.13 0.02 -5.44
C GLU A 109 6.20 0.09 -6.97
N THR A 110 6.32 -1.06 -7.65
CA THR A 110 6.42 -1.11 -9.13
C THR A 110 5.16 -0.58 -9.81
N PHE A 111 4.00 -0.66 -9.15
CA PHE A 111 2.73 -0.17 -9.70
C PHE A 111 2.78 1.32 -10.01
N TRP A 112 3.00 2.17 -9.01
CA TRP A 112 3.03 3.62 -9.26
C TRP A 112 4.30 4.06 -9.99
N ILE A 113 5.45 3.38 -9.80
CA ILE A 113 6.69 3.67 -10.55
C ILE A 113 6.46 3.40 -12.04
N GLY A 114 5.87 2.26 -12.40
CA GLY A 114 5.60 1.90 -13.79
C GLY A 114 4.63 2.87 -14.46
N PHE A 115 3.58 3.28 -13.76
CA PHE A 115 2.64 4.28 -14.24
C PHE A 115 3.31 5.64 -14.47
N ASP A 116 4.13 6.12 -13.53
CA ASP A 116 4.88 7.37 -13.70
C ASP A 116 5.85 7.31 -14.88
N MET A 117 6.63 6.23 -15.00
CA MET A 117 7.55 6.01 -16.11
C MET A 117 6.85 6.00 -17.48
N ALA A 118 5.64 5.43 -17.53
CA ALA A 118 4.81 5.43 -18.74
C ALA A 118 4.10 6.77 -18.99
N ARG A 119 4.27 7.77 -18.12
CA ARG A 119 3.50 9.02 -18.10
C ARG A 119 1.98 8.79 -18.06
N GLN A 120 1.57 7.66 -17.49
CA GLN A 120 0.18 7.29 -17.32
C GLN A 120 -0.28 7.77 -15.95
N HIS A 121 -1.24 8.70 -15.93
CA HIS A 121 -1.79 9.17 -14.67
C HIS A 121 -2.47 8.05 -13.89
N TYR A 122 -2.32 8.07 -12.58
CA TYR A 122 -2.91 7.09 -11.68
C TYR A 122 -3.52 7.76 -10.43
N TYR A 123 -4.28 6.98 -9.69
CA TYR A 123 -4.96 7.42 -8.47
C TYR A 123 -4.57 6.52 -7.31
N MET A 124 -4.02 7.17 -6.29
CA MET A 124 -3.73 6.61 -4.98
C MET A 124 -4.80 7.12 -4.02
N HIS A 125 -5.56 6.20 -3.42
CA HIS A 125 -6.65 6.54 -2.53
C HIS A 125 -6.11 7.30 -1.30
N PRO A 126 -6.69 8.46 -0.93
CA PRO A 126 -6.10 9.36 0.05
C PRO A 126 -6.23 8.85 1.49
N THR A 127 -7.15 7.91 1.76
CA THR A 127 -7.32 7.36 3.11
C THR A 127 -6.13 6.47 3.47
N PRO A 128 -5.46 6.74 4.62
CA PRO A 128 -4.40 5.86 5.13
C PRO A 128 -4.91 4.44 5.38
N CYS A 129 -3.99 3.47 5.42
CA CYS A 129 -4.33 2.14 5.90
C CYS A 129 -4.80 2.19 7.37
N VAL A 130 -5.60 1.20 7.75
CA VAL A 130 -5.97 0.93 9.13
C VAL A 130 -5.29 -0.33 9.63
N PHE A 131 -5.21 -0.48 10.95
CA PHE A 131 -4.63 -1.67 11.57
C PHE A 131 -5.74 -2.58 12.09
N VAL A 132 -5.77 -3.83 11.63
CA VAL A 132 -6.69 -4.86 12.11
C VAL A 132 -5.90 -5.82 13.00
N GLY A 133 -6.07 -5.72 14.32
CA GLY A 133 -5.31 -6.54 15.25
C GLY A 133 -5.50 -6.18 16.72
N LYS A 134 -4.50 -6.51 17.53
CA LYS A 134 -4.57 -6.40 18.99
C LYS A 134 -3.78 -5.18 19.47
N MET A 135 -4.39 -4.47 20.41
CA MET A 135 -3.70 -3.45 21.20
C MET A 135 -3.03 -4.12 22.39
N HIS A 136 -1.72 -3.92 22.50
CA HIS A 136 -0.94 -4.31 23.67
C HIS A 136 -0.81 -3.09 24.57
N VAL A 137 -1.56 -3.12 25.67
CA VAL A 137 -1.51 -2.11 26.72
C VAL A 137 -0.44 -2.52 27.72
N TYR A 138 0.53 -1.64 27.95
CA TYR A 138 1.59 -1.85 28.94
C TYR A 138 1.31 -0.97 30.16
N SER A 139 1.75 -1.40 31.33
CA SER A 139 1.67 -0.60 32.55
C SER A 139 2.49 0.69 32.42
N GLU A 140 1.99 1.78 33.02
CA GLU A 140 2.67 3.07 33.03
C GLU A 140 4.14 2.92 33.44
N GLY A 141 5.05 3.49 32.63
CA GLY A 141 6.49 3.50 32.90
C GLY A 141 7.32 2.39 32.25
N THR A 142 6.72 1.41 31.55
CA THR A 142 7.49 0.34 30.87
C THR A 142 7.67 0.57 29.37
N LEU A 143 6.58 0.53 28.59
CA LEU A 143 6.57 0.76 27.14
C LEU A 143 5.33 1.55 26.74
N LYS A 144 5.41 2.31 25.63
CA LYS A 144 4.21 2.91 25.02
C LYS A 144 3.29 1.79 24.51
N ASN A 145 1.97 2.00 24.58
CA ASN A 145 0.98 1.11 24.01
C ASN A 145 1.33 0.80 22.55
N LYS A 146 1.28 -0.48 22.17
CA LYS A 146 1.60 -0.92 20.80
C LYS A 146 0.35 -1.47 20.13
N LEU A 147 0.07 -0.98 18.93
CA LEU A 147 -0.93 -1.56 18.05
C LEU A 147 -0.21 -2.49 17.07
N CYS A 148 -0.49 -3.78 17.16
CA CYS A 148 0.07 -4.80 16.28
C CYS A 148 -1.08 -5.42 15.47
N GLY A 149 -0.99 -5.37 14.15
CA GLY A 149 -2.06 -5.86 13.31
C GLY A 149 -1.73 -5.92 11.83
N LEU A 150 -2.72 -6.37 11.07
CA LEU A 150 -2.76 -6.48 9.62
C LEU A 150 -3.09 -5.14 8.97
N ASN A 151 -2.68 -4.96 7.72
CA ASN A 151 -3.01 -3.78 6.92
C ASN A 151 -4.44 -3.87 6.36
N GLY A 152 -5.32 -3.01 6.83
CA GLY A 152 -6.69 -2.87 6.33
C GLY A 152 -6.90 -1.57 5.56
N HIS A 153 -7.99 -1.52 4.79
CA HIS A 153 -8.35 -0.34 3.99
C HIS A 153 -9.81 0.04 4.16
N ILE A 154 -10.04 1.34 4.33
CA ILE A 154 -11.35 1.96 4.40
C ILE A 154 -11.66 2.63 3.07
N VAL A 155 -12.85 2.35 2.54
CA VAL A 155 -13.40 3.00 1.35
C VAL A 155 -14.79 3.51 1.71
N ASN A 156 -15.10 4.77 1.37
CA ASN A 156 -16.38 5.41 1.70
C ASN A 156 -16.77 5.30 3.19
N GLY A 157 -15.79 5.45 4.08
CA GLY A 157 -16.00 5.39 5.53
C GLY A 157 -16.25 3.99 6.10
N LYS A 158 -16.14 2.93 5.30
CA LYS A 158 -16.35 1.54 5.71
C LYS A 158 -15.09 0.72 5.54
N LEU A 159 -14.78 -0.14 6.51
CA LEU A 159 -13.72 -1.14 6.36
C LEU A 159 -14.09 -2.09 5.21
N MET A 160 -13.25 -2.13 4.18
CA MET A 160 -13.49 -2.89 2.95
C MET A 160 -12.84 -4.27 3.05
N TYR A 161 -11.53 -4.28 3.28
CA TYR A 161 -10.73 -5.50 3.35
C TYR A 161 -9.47 -5.26 4.19
N TRP A 162 -8.76 -6.35 4.51
CA TRP A 162 -7.38 -6.30 4.97
C TRP A 162 -6.53 -7.40 4.34
N ASN A 163 -5.21 -7.19 4.32
CA ASN A 163 -4.26 -8.20 3.90
C ASN A 163 -3.83 -9.08 5.08
N GLY A 164 -4.12 -10.38 5.00
CA GLY A 164 -3.77 -11.39 5.99
C GLY A 164 -4.96 -12.26 6.40
N ASN A 165 -4.67 -13.43 6.96
CA ASN A 165 -5.68 -14.44 7.30
C ASN A 165 -6.39 -14.15 8.64
N LEU A 166 -7.56 -14.78 8.83
CA LEU A 166 -8.35 -14.74 10.08
C LEU A 166 -7.67 -15.41 11.29
N VAL A 167 -6.79 -16.39 11.04
CA VAL A 167 -6.30 -17.33 12.07
C VAL A 167 -4.77 -17.40 12.11
N TYR A 168 -4.10 -17.08 11.00
CA TYR A 168 -2.66 -17.25 10.83
C TYR A 168 -2.01 -15.97 10.33
N LEU A 169 -1.22 -15.33 11.18
CA LEU A 169 -0.33 -14.26 10.75
C LEU A 169 0.84 -14.89 9.98
N LYS A 170 1.17 -14.32 8.82
CA LYS A 170 2.15 -14.86 7.85
C LYS A 170 3.52 -15.20 8.47
N ASP A 171 3.88 -14.51 9.55
CA ASP A 171 5.16 -14.63 10.24
C ASP A 171 5.08 -15.23 11.66
N GLU A 172 3.90 -15.59 12.18
CA GLU A 172 3.77 -16.14 13.54
C GLU A 172 3.20 -17.57 13.56
N LYS A 173 3.86 -18.46 14.32
CA LYS A 173 3.39 -19.84 14.59
C LYS A 173 2.20 -19.92 15.56
N VAL A 174 1.71 -18.78 16.07
CA VAL A 174 0.68 -18.72 17.10
C VAL A 174 -0.69 -18.59 16.45
N LYS A 175 -1.57 -19.56 16.70
CA LYS A 175 -2.98 -19.48 16.32
C LYS A 175 -3.67 -18.47 17.25
N SER A 176 -4.08 -17.34 16.70
CA SER A 176 -4.91 -16.39 17.43
C SER A 176 -6.08 -15.96 16.56
N LEU A 177 -7.27 -15.86 17.17
CA LEU A 177 -8.43 -15.29 16.51
C LEU A 177 -8.23 -13.77 16.39
N LEU A 178 -8.54 -13.21 15.23
CA LEU A 178 -8.60 -11.76 15.07
C LEU A 178 -9.69 -11.17 15.98
N PHE A 179 -9.30 -10.16 16.76
CA PHE A 179 -10.23 -9.35 17.55
C PHE A 179 -10.43 -8.01 16.85
N PHE A 180 -11.68 -7.63 16.61
CA PHE A 180 -12.01 -6.35 16.02
C PHE A 180 -12.08 -5.27 17.10
N ASN A 181 -11.05 -4.43 17.15
CA ASN A 181 -11.11 -3.15 17.86
C ASN A 181 -10.71 -2.05 16.89
N SER A 182 -11.53 -1.00 16.77
CA SER A 182 -11.22 0.16 15.93
C SER A 182 -10.67 1.30 16.79
N TYR A 183 -9.51 1.83 16.42
CA TYR A 183 -8.92 2.99 17.05
C TYR A 183 -8.73 4.08 15.99
N TYR A 184 -9.23 5.28 16.25
CA TYR A 184 -8.97 6.44 15.41
C TYR A 184 -7.82 7.23 16.04
N ILE A 185 -6.69 7.32 15.34
CA ILE A 185 -5.53 8.10 15.80
C ILE A 185 -5.75 9.53 15.34
N THR A 186 -6.06 10.44 16.27
CA THR A 186 -6.37 11.84 15.96
C THR A 186 -5.12 12.70 15.76
N ASN A 187 -3.95 12.28 16.25
CA ASN A 187 -2.66 12.96 16.10
C ASN A 187 -1.50 11.94 16.20
N VAL A 188 -0.47 12.07 15.36
CA VAL A 188 0.78 11.29 15.39
C VAL A 188 1.95 12.19 15.75
#